data_AF-A0A544YCU4-F1
#
_entry.id   AF-A0A544YCU4-F1
#
_cell.length_a   1.000
_cell.length_b   1.000
_cell.length_c   1.000
_cell.angle_alpha   90.00
_cell.angle_beta   90.00
_cell.angle_gamma   90.00
#
_symmetry.space_group_name_H-M   'P 1'
#
loop_
_entity.id
_entity.type
_entity.pdbx_description
1 polymer ?
#
loop_
_entity_poly.entity_id
_entity_poly.type
_entity_poly.pdbx_seq_one_letter_code
_entity_poly.pdbx_strand_id
1 'polypeptide(L)'
;MNATLTVVRQLGQLSRELDKAVEELGKAELEAVDAEADYKVAYSKAFREAEGPVEDRKQIATAQTDDLFRVWGKAVAVVRLQREHIKALHARIDVGRTIQSTARAEMALAGSGVTP
;
A
#
# COMPACT_ATOMS: atom_id res chain seq x y z
N MET A 1 19.44 -9.27 27.26
CA MET A 1 19.22 -8.15 26.33
C MET A 1 17.97 -7.41 26.80
N ASN A 2 18.05 -6.12 27.10
CA ASN A 2 17.00 -5.39 27.84
C ASN A 2 15.75 -5.19 26.96
N ALA A 3 14.57 -5.66 27.39
CA ALA A 3 13.35 -5.70 26.56
C ALA A 3 12.96 -4.32 25.99
N THR A 4 13.20 -3.25 26.76
CA THR A 4 12.97 -1.86 26.34
C THR A 4 13.80 -1.44 25.13
N LEU A 5 15.07 -1.88 25.04
CA LEU A 5 15.94 -1.60 23.90
C LEU A 5 15.47 -2.32 22.63
N THR A 6 14.88 -3.51 22.79
CA THR A 6 14.30 -4.28 21.67
C THR A 6 13.08 -3.55 21.10
N VAL A 7 12.17 -3.05 21.94
CA VAL A 7 10.96 -2.32 21.51
C VAL A 7 11.33 -1.02 20.79
N VAL A 8 12.28 -0.25 21.32
CA VAL A 8 12.75 0.99 20.66
C VAL A 8 13.36 0.70 19.29
N ARG A 9 14.15 -0.37 19.17
CA ARG A 9 14.72 -0.78 17.88
C ARG A 9 13.63 -1.18 16.88
N GLN A 10 12.64 -1.96 17.33
CA GLN A 10 11.52 -2.39 16.49
C GLN A 10 10.66 -1.21 16.02
N LEU A 11 10.34 -0.27 16.90
CA LEU A 11 9.63 0.96 16.54
C LEU A 11 10.41 1.78 15.51
N GLY A 12 11.71 1.96 15.71
CA GLY A 12 12.56 2.66 14.74
C GLY A 12 12.65 1.95 13.39
N GLN A 13 12.57 0.62 13.36
CA GLN A 13 12.48 -0.15 12.11
C GLN A 13 11.13 0.05 11.42
N LEU A 14 10.02 -0.07 12.16
CA LEU A 14 8.67 0.14 11.63
C LEU A 14 8.48 1.55 11.06
N SER A 15 9.08 2.57 11.67
CA SER A 15 9.05 3.93 11.12
C SER A 15 9.75 4.04 9.77
N ARG A 16 10.93 3.43 9.62
CA ARG A 16 11.63 3.42 8.31
C ARG A 16 10.88 2.60 7.26
N GLU A 17 10.27 1.49 7.66
CA GLU A 17 9.41 0.69 6.78
C GLU A 17 8.19 1.51 6.33
N LEU A 18 7.61 2.30 7.22
CA LEU A 18 6.50 3.21 6.89
C LEU A 18 6.93 4.28 5.89
N ASP A 19 8.06 4.95 6.10
CA ASP A 19 8.56 5.96 5.18
C ASP A 19 8.77 5.36 3.77
N LYS A 20 9.42 4.20 3.70
CA LYS A 20 9.60 3.46 2.45
C LYS A 20 8.27 3.08 1.81
N ALA A 21 7.30 2.63 2.60
CA ALA A 21 6.00 2.22 2.10
C ALA A 21 5.23 3.41 1.49
N VAL A 22 5.38 4.61 2.05
CA VAL A 22 4.80 5.85 1.50
C VAL A 22 5.46 6.24 0.19
N GLU A 23 6.79 6.15 0.08
CA GLU A 23 7.51 6.39 -1.19
C GLU A 23 7.07 5.39 -2.28
N GLU A 24 6.95 4.11 -1.93
CA GLU A 24 6.48 3.06 -2.83
C GLU A 24 5.03 3.29 -3.26
N LEU A 25 4.16 3.77 -2.36
CA LEU A 25 2.79 4.15 -2.72
C LEU A 25 2.80 5.27 -3.77
N GLY A 26 3.62 6.31 -3.59
CA GLY A 26 3.75 7.39 -4.56
C GLY A 26 4.14 6.89 -5.95
N LYS A 27 5.09 5.96 -6.04
CA LYS A 27 5.49 5.34 -7.30
C LYS A 27 4.36 4.53 -7.93
N ALA A 28 3.68 3.70 -7.12
CA ALA A 28 2.56 2.88 -7.60
C ALA A 28 1.38 3.71 -8.12
N GLU A 29 1.10 4.87 -7.52
CA GLU A 29 0.06 5.79 -8.00
C GLU A 29 0.42 6.39 -9.36
N LEU A 30 1.67 6.81 -9.56
CA LEU A 30 2.14 7.31 -10.85
C LEU A 30 2.04 6.22 -11.93
N GLU A 31 2.52 5.01 -11.64
CA GLU A 31 2.40 3.87 -12.55
C GLU A 31 0.94 3.54 -12.90
N ALA A 32 0.03 3.64 -11.94
CA ALA A 32 -1.39 3.39 -12.18
C ALA A 32 -2.02 4.46 -13.09
N VAL A 33 -1.64 5.74 -12.93
CA VAL A 33 -2.09 6.84 -13.78
C VAL A 33 -1.56 6.69 -15.21
N ASP A 34 -0.28 6.38 -15.36
CA ASP A 34 0.34 6.19 -16.67
C ASP A 34 -0.30 5.00 -17.40
N ALA A 35 -0.47 3.86 -16.71
CA ALA A 35 -1.13 2.68 -17.28
C ALA A 35 -2.61 2.94 -17.64
N GLU A 36 -3.32 3.75 -16.87
CA GLU A 36 -4.68 4.18 -17.20
C GLU A 36 -4.73 4.99 -18.50
N ALA A 37 -3.81 5.94 -18.64
CA ALA A 37 -3.70 6.78 -19.82
C ALA A 37 -3.38 5.94 -21.07
N ASP A 38 -2.42 5.03 -20.96
CA ASP A 38 -2.01 4.13 -22.05
C ASP A 38 -3.18 3.26 -22.52
N TYR A 39 -3.91 2.62 -21.59
CA TYR A 39 -5.09 1.84 -21.91
C TYR A 39 -6.16 2.69 -22.60
N LYS A 40 -6.49 3.87 -22.07
CA LYS A 40 -7.54 4.73 -22.64
C LYS A 40 -7.20 5.21 -24.05
N VAL A 41 -5.94 5.58 -24.29
CA VAL A 41 -5.47 6.01 -25.61
C VAL A 41 -5.53 4.84 -26.59
N ALA A 42 -5.01 3.67 -26.19
CA ALA A 42 -5.00 2.48 -27.03
C ALA A 42 -6.44 2.02 -27.38
N TYR A 43 -7.32 1.96 -26.39
CA TYR A 43 -8.72 1.57 -26.59
C TYR A 43 -9.42 2.53 -27.55
N SER A 44 -9.20 3.84 -27.36
CA SER A 44 -9.81 4.86 -28.23
C SER A 44 -9.31 4.75 -29.68
N LYS A 45 -8.04 4.42 -29.91
CA LYS A 45 -7.49 4.17 -31.24
C LYS A 45 -8.08 2.90 -31.86
N ALA A 46 -7.99 1.78 -31.15
CA ALA A 46 -8.53 0.49 -31.57
C ALA A 46 -10.03 0.57 -31.93
N PHE A 47 -10.81 1.29 -31.12
CA PHE A 47 -12.22 1.50 -31.38
C PHE A 47 -12.48 2.31 -32.65
N ARG A 48 -11.66 3.34 -32.93
CA ARG A 48 -11.81 4.19 -34.13
C ARG A 48 -11.39 3.47 -35.41
N GLU A 49 -10.43 2.56 -35.32
CA GLU A 49 -9.92 1.78 -36.44
C GLU A 49 -10.75 0.52 -36.72
N ALA A 50 -11.47 0.00 -35.72
CA ALA A 50 -12.36 -1.14 -35.90
C ALA A 50 -13.54 -0.82 -36.83
N GLU A 51 -13.87 -1.77 -37.71
CA GLU A 51 -15.00 -1.69 -38.63
C GLU A 51 -16.23 -2.45 -38.11
N GLY A 52 -17.41 -2.12 -38.64
CA GLY A 52 -18.67 -2.79 -38.34
C GLY A 52 -19.59 -2.04 -37.37
N PRO A 53 -20.65 -2.71 -36.90
CA PRO A 53 -21.56 -2.18 -35.89
C PRO A 53 -20.82 -1.70 -34.64
N VAL A 54 -21.40 -0.71 -33.95
CA VAL A 54 -20.77 -0.10 -32.77
C VAL A 54 -20.43 -1.11 -31.68
N GLU A 55 -21.30 -2.09 -31.42
CA GLU A 55 -21.04 -3.12 -30.41
C GLU A 55 -19.89 -4.04 -30.80
N ASP A 56 -19.81 -4.47 -32.07
CA ASP A 56 -18.70 -5.29 -32.56
C ASP A 56 -17.37 -4.55 -32.43
N ARG A 57 -17.35 -3.26 -32.79
CA ARG A 57 -16.17 -2.39 -32.63
C ARG A 57 -15.72 -2.27 -31.18
N LYS A 58 -16.65 -2.19 -30.22
CA LYS A 58 -16.31 -2.18 -28.78
C LYS A 58 -15.66 -3.50 -28.36
N GLN A 59 -16.18 -4.64 -28.81
CA GLN A 59 -15.61 -5.94 -28.49
C GLN A 59 -14.23 -6.14 -29.10
N ILE A 60 -14.03 -5.70 -30.35
CA ILE A 60 -12.71 -5.72 -31.02
C ILE A 60 -11.72 -4.85 -30.24
N ALA A 61 -12.08 -3.61 -29.91
CA ALA A 61 -11.20 -2.72 -29.15
C ALA A 61 -10.85 -3.28 -27.77
N THR A 62 -11.83 -3.89 -27.09
CA THR A 62 -11.63 -4.55 -25.80
C THR A 62 -10.65 -5.70 -25.93
N ALA A 63 -10.85 -6.60 -26.90
CA ALA A 63 -9.97 -7.74 -27.13
C ALA A 63 -8.54 -7.33 -27.50
N GLN A 64 -8.38 -6.25 -28.28
CA GLN A 64 -7.07 -5.75 -28.71
C GLN A 64 -6.30 -5.02 -27.60
N THR A 65 -6.96 -4.54 -26.55
CA THR A 65 -6.32 -3.74 -25.48
C THR A 65 -6.39 -4.39 -24.10
N ASP A 66 -6.76 -5.66 -24.07
CA ASP A 66 -6.91 -6.48 -22.87
C ASP A 66 -5.60 -6.63 -22.07
N ASP A 67 -4.45 -6.63 -22.74
CA ASP A 67 -3.14 -6.58 -22.09
C ASP A 67 -2.93 -5.28 -21.29
N LEU A 68 -3.20 -4.12 -21.89
CA LEU A 68 -3.09 -2.82 -21.24
C LEU A 68 -4.12 -2.66 -20.12
N PHE A 69 -5.34 -3.17 -20.32
CA PHE A 69 -6.36 -3.21 -19.27
C PHE A 69 -5.87 -3.99 -18.04
N ARG A 70 -5.24 -5.15 -18.25
CA ARG A 70 -4.65 -5.93 -17.16
C ARG A 70 -3.49 -5.22 -16.47
N VAL A 71 -2.64 -4.51 -17.22
CA VAL A 71 -1.53 -3.73 -16.64
C VAL A 71 -2.09 -2.65 -15.72
N TRP A 72 -3.03 -1.84 -16.21
CA TRP A 72 -3.71 -0.82 -15.41
C TRP A 72 -4.41 -1.42 -14.18
N GLY A 73 -5.18 -2.50 -14.35
CA GLY A 73 -5.87 -3.18 -13.26
C GLY A 73 -4.93 -3.68 -12.18
N LYS A 74 -3.76 -4.22 -12.56
CA LYS A 74 -2.72 -4.64 -11.60
C LYS A 74 -2.13 -3.44 -10.86
N ALA A 75 -1.80 -2.35 -11.56
CA ALA A 75 -1.25 -1.15 -10.93
C ALA A 75 -2.22 -0.56 -9.88
N VAL A 76 -3.52 -0.48 -10.21
CA VAL A 76 -4.56 -0.06 -9.26
C VAL A 76 -4.65 -1.01 -8.05
N ALA A 77 -4.51 -2.33 -8.27
CA ALA A 77 -4.49 -3.29 -7.17
C ALA A 77 -3.28 -3.10 -6.25
N VAL A 78 -2.10 -2.79 -6.80
CA VAL A 78 -0.88 -2.49 -6.04
C VAL A 78 -1.09 -1.25 -5.17
N VAL A 79 -1.66 -0.16 -5.71
CA VAL A 79 -2.01 1.03 -4.93
C VAL A 79 -2.88 0.70 -3.73
N ARG A 80 -3.95 -0.09 -3.94
CA ARG A 80 -4.85 -0.52 -2.85
C ARG A 80 -4.12 -1.33 -1.80
N LEU A 81 -3.31 -2.30 -2.22
CA LEU A 81 -2.52 -3.13 -1.33
C LEU A 81 -1.55 -2.29 -0.49
N GLN A 82 -0.88 -1.32 -1.11
CA GLN A 82 0.10 -0.48 -0.42
C GLN A 82 -0.55 0.45 0.60
N ARG A 83 -1.75 0.98 0.30
CA ARG A 83 -2.55 1.74 1.29
C ARG A 83 -2.92 0.90 2.51
N GLU A 84 -3.31 -0.36 2.30
CA GLU A 84 -3.60 -1.28 3.41
C GLU A 84 -2.33 -1.66 4.18
N HIS A 85 -1.19 -1.81 3.49
CA HIS A 85 0.10 -2.06 4.14
C HIS A 85 0.51 -0.91 5.07
N ILE A 86 0.37 0.34 4.62
CA ILE A 86 0.64 1.53 5.44
C ILE A 86 -0.26 1.55 6.69
N LYS A 87 -1.56 1.26 6.55
CA LYS A 87 -2.48 1.17 7.70
C LYS A 87 -2.02 0.10 8.71
N ALA A 88 -1.58 -1.05 8.22
CA ALA A 88 -1.07 -2.12 9.07
C ALA A 88 0.22 -1.69 9.82
N LEU A 89 1.11 -0.95 9.17
CA LEU A 89 2.31 -0.40 9.82
C LEU A 89 1.97 0.61 10.92
N HIS A 90 1.02 1.52 10.67
CA HIS A 90 0.51 2.44 11.69
C HIS A 90 -0.03 1.69 12.92
N ALA A 91 -0.89 0.70 12.70
CA ALA A 91 -1.45 -0.11 13.79
C ALA A 91 -0.36 -0.81 14.62
N ARG A 92 0.68 -1.35 13.97
CA ARG A 92 1.82 -1.99 14.66
C ARG A 92 2.62 -0.99 15.49
N ILE A 93 2.85 0.21 14.97
CA ILE A 93 3.53 1.29 15.71
C ILE A 93 2.75 1.66 16.97
N ASP A 94 1.43 1.80 16.86
CA ASP A 94 0.58 2.16 17.99
C ASP A 94 0.51 1.06 19.06
N VAL A 95 0.47 -0.20 18.64
CA VAL A 95 0.61 -1.35 19.55
C VAL A 95 1.98 -1.32 20.24
N GLY A 96 3.07 -1.08 19.50
CA GLY A 96 4.42 -0.98 20.08
C GLY A 96 4.56 0.15 21.09
N ARG A 97 3.94 1.31 20.84
CA ARG A 97 3.87 2.44 21.79
C ARG A 97 3.12 2.06 23.06
N THR A 98 1.99 1.35 22.92
CA THR A 98 1.19 0.85 24.05
C THR A 98 2.02 -0.10 24.91
N ILE A 99 2.68 -1.09 24.30
CA ILE A 99 3.55 -2.05 25.00
C ILE A 99 4.68 -1.32 25.75
N GLN A 100 5.32 -0.34 25.11
CA GLN A 100 6.37 0.45 25.76
C GLN A 100 5.85 1.24 26.97
N SER A 101 4.64 1.81 26.88
CA SER A 101 3.99 2.53 27.99
C SER A 101 3.72 1.59 29.16
N THR A 102 3.11 0.43 28.91
CA THR A 102 2.83 -0.59 29.94
C THR A 102 4.11 -1.07 30.61
N ALA A 103 5.15 -1.39 29.84
CA ALA A 103 6.43 -1.83 30.39
C ALA A 103 7.07 -0.77 31.30
N ARG A 104 6.97 0.52 30.95
CA ARG A 104 7.44 1.60 31.83
C ARG A 104 6.63 1.70 33.13
N ALA A 105 5.30 1.53 33.04
CA ALA A 105 4.42 1.55 34.21
C ALA A 105 4.71 0.37 35.15
N GLU A 106 4.91 -0.83 34.62
CA GLU A 106 5.31 -2.02 35.40
C GLU A 106 6.66 -1.82 36.09
N MET A 107 7.65 -1.28 35.39
CA MET A 107 8.96 -0.97 35.98
C MET A 107 8.86 0.08 37.09
N ALA A 108 8.02 1.11 36.91
CA ALA A 108 7.80 2.13 37.94
C ALA A 108 7.12 1.55 39.19
N LEU A 109 6.16 0.63 38.99
CA LEU A 109 5.46 -0.05 40.08
C LEU A 109 6.40 -1.04 40.82
N ALA A 110 7.22 -1.79 40.10
CA ALA A 110 8.21 -2.70 40.68
C ALA A 110 9.30 -1.93 41.45
N GLY A 111 9.68 -0.74 40.99
CA GLY A 111 10.66 0.13 41.65
C GLY A 111 10.13 0.91 42.84
N SER A 112 8.81 1.08 42.99
CA SER A 112 8.20 1.83 44.09
C SER A 112 8.04 1.03 45.39
N GLY A 113 8.38 -0.26 45.40
CA GLY A 113 8.36 -1.12 46.58
C GLY A 113 6.96 -1.45 47.13
N VAL A 114 5.90 -1.10 46.40
CA VAL A 114 4.53 -1.48 46.75
C VAL A 114 4.25 -2.87 46.20
N THR A 115 4.55 -3.90 46.98
CA THR A 115 3.89 -5.21 46.84
C THR A 115 2.53 -5.15 47.55
N PRO A 116 1.49 -5.84 47.04
CA PRO A 116 0.19 -5.91 47.71
C PRO A 116 0.29 -6.49 49.12
#